data_AF-A0A1J0CYF5-F1
#
_entry.id   AF-A0A1J0CYF5-F1
#
_cell.length_a   1.000
_cell.length_b   1.000
_cell.length_c   1.000
_cell.angle_alpha   90.00
_cell.angle_beta   90.00
_cell.angle_gamma   90.00
#
_symmetry.space_group_name_H-M   'P 1'
#
loop_
_entity.id
_entity.type
_entity.pdbx_description
1 polymer ?
#
loop_
_entity_poly.entity_id
_entity_poly.type
_entity_poly.pdbx_seq_one_letter_code
_entity_poly.pdbx_strand_id
1 'polypeptide(L)'
;MASHHSLSQCRAVLAQSSLARPGQVRSAVVAVAGLPVSPCTSSSERPRSFSVLNRPPPNYPGHIPLTRVERLALTVGSGLASFFNPYRGDMIAAFGEVTATPYFIYRLRDAMLADRTGRRILRDRPRMTSSSLNLDRLRALPPNTVGREYVGWLDREGVSPDTRPDVHYIDDAECAYVMQRYRECHDFYHALTGLPIVREGEIALKAFEFANTLLPMTGLSTLSILTVKRRERERFFATYLPWALRNGLRAKEVINVYWEEQLERDVDDLRAELRIERPPDMRDIRKKERREKKRAQKVAEIKTDSPSVAV
;
A
#
# COMPACT_ATOMS: atom_id res chain seq x y z
N MET A 1 -7.79 -45.39 -31.08
CA MET A 1 -7.88 -45.84 -32.49
C MET A 1 -8.67 -44.77 -33.22
N ALA A 2 -7.96 -43.81 -33.82
CA ALA A 2 -7.70 -43.74 -35.27
C ALA A 2 -8.99 -43.36 -36.03
N SER A 3 -9.20 -42.07 -36.30
CA SER A 3 -8.76 -41.37 -37.53
C SER A 3 -9.77 -41.54 -38.67
N HIS A 4 -10.55 -40.49 -38.94
CA HIS A 4 -11.30 -40.34 -40.19
C HIS A 4 -10.64 -39.29 -41.07
N HIS A 5 -10.33 -39.73 -42.29
CA HIS A 5 -9.96 -38.94 -43.46
C HIS A 5 -10.99 -37.86 -43.82
N SER A 6 -10.53 -36.71 -44.34
CA SER A 6 -10.69 -36.41 -45.78
C SER A 6 -10.02 -35.08 -46.16
N LEU A 7 -9.17 -35.15 -47.18
CA LEU A 7 -8.60 -34.05 -47.96
C LEU A 7 -9.63 -33.55 -49.00
N SER A 8 -9.55 -32.27 -49.38
CA SER A 8 -9.79 -31.72 -50.74
C SER A 8 -9.71 -30.18 -50.68
N GLN A 9 -8.57 -29.57 -51.03
CA GLN A 9 -8.25 -28.95 -52.34
C GLN A 9 -9.07 -27.69 -52.70
N CYS A 10 -8.37 -26.57 -52.95
CA CYS A 10 -8.32 -25.85 -54.25
C CYS A 10 -7.79 -24.41 -54.12
N ARG A 11 -6.58 -24.15 -54.66
CA ARG A 11 -6.35 -23.25 -55.81
C ARG A 11 -4.85 -22.96 -56.01
N ALA A 12 -4.36 -23.32 -57.19
CA ALA A 12 -3.11 -22.86 -57.78
C ALA A 12 -3.41 -22.43 -59.23
N VAL A 13 -2.87 -21.29 -59.66
CA VAL A 13 -2.50 -20.89 -61.05
C VAL A 13 -1.54 -19.68 -60.87
N LEU A 14 -0.21 -19.81 -61.04
CA LEU A 14 0.60 -19.66 -62.29
C LEU A 14 0.40 -18.28 -62.97
N ALA A 15 1.34 -17.59 -63.61
CA ALA A 15 2.79 -17.66 -63.83
C ALA A 15 3.17 -16.38 -64.64
N GLN A 16 4.39 -15.86 -64.55
CA GLN A 16 5.39 -15.60 -65.64
C GLN A 16 5.92 -14.16 -65.46
N SER A 17 7.20 -13.88 -65.25
CA SER A 17 8.41 -14.03 -66.10
C SER A 17 8.58 -12.94 -67.17
N SER A 18 9.74 -12.26 -67.10
CA SER A 18 10.55 -11.74 -68.22
C SER A 18 10.32 -10.30 -68.71
N LEU A 19 11.32 -9.42 -68.52
CA LEU A 19 12.27 -8.98 -69.56
C LEU A 19 13.07 -7.75 -69.13
N ALA A 20 14.39 -7.83 -69.33
CA ALA A 20 15.35 -6.75 -69.20
C ALA A 20 15.53 -5.98 -70.52
N ARG A 21 16.05 -4.73 -70.44
CA ARG A 21 17.01 -4.00 -71.34
C ARG A 21 16.68 -2.47 -71.41
N PRO A 22 17.54 -1.58 -71.97
CA PRO A 22 18.80 -1.10 -71.38
C PRO A 22 19.00 0.45 -71.48
N GLY A 23 19.96 0.99 -70.69
CA GLY A 23 20.92 2.06 -71.02
C GLY A 23 20.50 3.44 -71.56
N GLN A 24 20.91 4.51 -70.86
CA GLN A 24 21.73 5.63 -71.40
C GLN A 24 22.27 6.53 -70.26
N VAL A 25 23.58 6.48 -69.98
CA VAL A 25 24.66 7.45 -70.33
C VAL A 25 24.63 8.81 -69.61
N ARG A 26 25.47 8.87 -68.56
CA ARG A 26 26.42 9.92 -68.11
C ARG A 26 26.06 11.41 -68.26
N SER A 27 26.10 12.10 -67.12
CA SER A 27 26.96 13.29 -67.00
C SER A 27 27.61 13.32 -65.60
N ALA A 28 28.94 13.34 -65.59
CA ALA A 28 29.77 13.42 -64.40
C ALA A 28 30.08 14.88 -64.12
N VAL A 29 29.69 15.38 -62.96
CA VAL A 29 30.22 16.62 -62.40
C VAL A 29 31.04 16.25 -61.17
N VAL A 30 32.35 16.37 -61.32
CA VAL A 30 33.33 16.26 -60.25
C VAL A 30 33.21 17.53 -59.41
N ALA A 31 32.61 17.43 -58.24
CA ALA A 31 32.68 18.48 -57.22
C ALA A 31 33.81 18.13 -56.25
N VAL A 32 34.83 19.00 -56.25
CA VAL A 32 36.02 18.92 -55.41
C VAL A 32 35.62 19.03 -53.94
N ALA A 33 36.12 18.08 -53.14
CA ALA A 33 35.92 18.01 -51.70
C ALA A 33 36.51 19.25 -51.00
N GLY A 34 35.63 20.13 -50.51
CA GLY A 34 35.94 21.10 -49.48
C GLY A 34 35.76 20.46 -48.11
N LEU A 35 36.83 20.45 -47.31
CA LEU A 35 36.83 19.98 -45.92
C LEU A 35 35.78 20.74 -45.09
N PRO A 36 34.93 20.07 -44.29
CA PRO A 36 33.99 20.75 -43.42
C PRO A 36 34.75 21.39 -42.25
N VAL A 37 34.72 22.73 -42.18
CA VAL A 37 35.10 23.47 -40.98
C VAL A 37 33.99 23.25 -39.96
N SER A 38 34.23 22.38 -38.98
CA SER A 38 33.36 22.17 -37.84
C SER A 38 33.14 23.49 -37.11
N PRO A 39 31.90 24.00 -36.96
CA PRO A 39 31.64 25.04 -35.98
C PRO A 39 31.86 24.40 -34.61
N CYS A 40 32.77 24.98 -33.83
CA CYS A 40 32.96 24.63 -32.42
C CYS A 40 31.59 24.64 -31.74
N THR A 41 31.07 23.46 -31.42
CA THR A 41 29.93 23.32 -30.52
C THR A 41 30.34 23.95 -29.20
N SER A 42 29.83 25.15 -28.94
CA SER A 42 29.83 25.73 -27.60
C SER A 42 29.14 24.71 -26.70
N SER A 43 29.92 24.02 -25.88
CA SER A 43 29.40 23.26 -24.75
C SER A 43 28.61 24.25 -23.90
N SER A 44 27.28 24.23 -24.07
CA SER A 44 26.37 24.83 -23.11
C SER A 44 26.58 24.03 -21.82
N GLU A 45 27.50 24.50 -21.00
CA GLU A 45 27.60 24.08 -19.61
C GLU A 45 26.28 24.46 -18.98
N ARG A 46 25.38 23.47 -18.86
CA ARG A 46 24.20 23.61 -18.01
C ARG A 46 24.72 24.07 -16.65
N PRO A 47 24.16 25.12 -16.04
CA PRO A 47 24.61 25.57 -14.73
C PRO A 47 24.49 24.39 -13.79
N ARG A 48 25.63 23.87 -13.32
CA ARG A 48 25.63 22.86 -12.25
C ARG A 48 25.07 23.58 -11.03
N SER A 49 23.81 23.31 -10.72
CA SER A 49 23.22 23.69 -9.46
C SER A 49 24.15 23.18 -8.36
N PHE A 50 24.82 24.09 -7.66
CA PHE A 50 25.50 23.80 -6.41
C PHE A 50 24.41 23.44 -5.40
N SER A 51 24.01 22.16 -5.37
CA SER A 51 23.25 21.62 -4.27
C SER A 51 24.23 21.41 -3.12
N VAL A 52 24.06 22.18 -2.05
CA VAL A 52 24.87 22.15 -0.81
C VAL A 52 25.00 20.73 -0.23
N LEU A 53 24.11 19.81 -0.63
CA LEU A 53 24.05 18.44 -0.11
C LEU A 53 24.51 17.37 -1.11
N ASN A 54 25.04 17.72 -2.29
CA ASN A 54 25.56 16.77 -3.31
C ASN A 54 24.74 15.47 -3.41
N ARG A 55 23.45 15.64 -3.70
CA ARG A 55 22.51 14.53 -3.78
C ARG A 55 22.80 13.67 -5.03
N PRO A 56 22.87 12.33 -4.94
CA PRO A 56 23.05 11.48 -6.12
C PRO A 56 21.83 11.56 -7.06
N PRO A 57 21.95 11.13 -8.32
CA PRO A 57 20.79 11.05 -9.21
C PRO A 57 19.76 10.03 -8.70
N PRO A 58 18.46 10.20 -9.00
CA PRO A 58 17.42 9.20 -8.74
C PRO A 58 17.74 7.83 -9.35
N ASN A 59 17.45 6.74 -8.62
CA ASN A 59 17.65 5.36 -9.11
C ASN A 59 16.50 4.89 -10.01
N TYR A 60 15.31 5.49 -9.88
CA TYR A 60 14.11 5.20 -10.65
C TYR A 60 13.17 6.43 -10.66
N PRO A 61 12.16 6.50 -11.54
CA PRO A 61 11.23 7.64 -11.60
C PRO A 61 10.53 7.89 -10.26
N GLY A 62 10.55 9.14 -9.79
CA GLY A 62 9.95 9.52 -8.49
C GLY A 62 10.85 9.29 -7.27
N HIS A 63 12.00 8.63 -7.42
CA HIS A 63 12.98 8.49 -6.33
C HIS A 63 13.62 9.83 -5.97
N ILE A 64 13.63 10.15 -4.68
CA ILE A 64 14.27 11.31 -4.07
C ILE A 64 15.39 10.79 -3.15
N PRO A 65 16.63 10.68 -3.65
CA PRO A 65 17.74 10.21 -2.85
C PRO A 65 18.01 11.14 -1.66
N LEU A 66 18.35 10.57 -0.51
CA LEU A 66 18.66 11.33 0.70
C LEU A 66 20.08 11.03 1.18
N THR A 67 20.82 12.08 1.51
CA THR A 67 22.05 11.94 2.32
C THR A 67 21.72 11.43 3.72
N ARG A 68 22.73 10.96 4.46
CA ARG A 68 22.54 10.50 5.85
C ARG A 68 21.97 11.60 6.76
N VAL A 69 22.40 12.84 6.55
CA VAL A 69 21.93 14.00 7.33
C VAL A 69 20.49 14.35 6.97
N GLU A 70 20.16 14.42 5.67
CA GLU A 70 18.78 14.66 5.22
C GLU A 70 17.83 13.56 5.70
N ARG A 71 18.27 12.30 5.62
CA ARG A 71 17.48 11.16 6.10
C ARG A 71 17.24 11.26 7.60
N LEU A 72 18.26 11.55 8.41
CA LEU A 72 18.11 11.73 9.85
C LEU A 72 17.17 12.90 10.19
N ALA A 73 17.36 14.05 9.54
CA ALA A 73 16.51 15.22 9.72
C ALA A 73 15.06 14.93 9.33
N LEU A 74 14.84 14.22 8.22
CA LEU A 74 13.51 13.80 7.79
C LEU A 74 12.89 12.80 8.75
N THR A 75 13.66 11.82 9.26
CA THR A 75 13.18 10.87 10.29
C THR A 75 12.69 11.59 11.54
N VAL A 76 13.50 12.50 12.09
CA VAL A 76 13.12 13.24 13.31
C VAL A 76 11.95 14.17 13.04
N GLY A 77 12.01 14.96 11.95
CA GLY A 77 10.98 15.93 11.61
C GLY A 77 9.62 15.29 11.30
N SER A 78 9.61 14.25 10.45
CA SER A 78 8.37 13.53 10.10
C SER A 78 7.82 12.72 11.29
N GLY A 79 8.68 12.14 12.13
CA GLY A 79 8.29 11.46 13.36
C GLY A 79 7.59 12.39 14.36
N LEU A 80 8.18 13.56 14.65
CA LEU A 80 7.58 14.56 15.53
C LEU A 80 6.28 15.14 14.93
N ALA A 81 6.32 15.50 13.64
CA ALA A 81 5.15 16.08 12.97
C ALA A 81 3.96 15.10 12.96
N SER A 82 4.20 13.83 12.64
CA SER A 82 3.16 12.80 12.64
C SER A 82 2.64 12.47 14.04
N PHE A 83 3.50 12.49 15.06
CA PHE A 83 3.08 12.29 16.46
C PHE A 83 2.16 13.41 16.97
N PHE A 84 2.48 14.68 16.70
CA PHE A 84 1.65 15.81 17.13
C PHE A 84 0.43 16.05 16.24
N ASN A 85 0.54 15.75 14.95
CA ASN A 85 -0.54 15.90 13.98
C ASN A 85 -0.71 14.61 13.14
N PRO A 86 -1.51 13.63 13.63
CA PRO A 86 -1.72 12.36 12.94
C PRO A 86 -2.53 12.49 11.64
N TYR A 87 -3.09 13.67 11.32
CA TYR A 87 -3.76 13.92 10.04
C TYR A 87 -2.79 14.28 8.91
N ARG A 88 -1.50 14.47 9.21
CA ARG A 88 -0.43 14.64 8.21
C ARG A 88 0.00 13.29 7.66
N GLY A 89 -0.83 12.72 6.78
CA GLY A 89 -0.56 11.44 6.11
C GLY A 89 0.74 11.43 5.32
N ASP A 90 1.14 12.57 4.76
CA ASP A 90 2.42 12.80 4.10
C ASP A 90 3.61 12.58 5.05
N MET A 91 3.52 13.07 6.29
CA MET A 91 4.57 12.90 7.29
C MET A 91 4.62 11.46 7.81
N ILE A 92 3.47 10.79 7.95
CA ILE A 92 3.43 9.37 8.31
C ILE A 92 4.07 8.51 7.21
N ALA A 93 3.77 8.82 5.95
CA ALA A 93 4.36 8.16 4.80
C ALA A 93 5.89 8.34 4.77
N ALA A 94 6.36 9.59 4.82
CA ALA A 94 7.79 9.89 4.87
C ALA A 94 8.49 9.17 6.03
N PHE A 95 7.92 9.22 7.24
CA PHE A 95 8.44 8.53 8.41
C PHE A 95 8.51 7.01 8.23
N GLY A 96 7.51 6.43 7.57
CA GLY A 96 7.50 5.02 7.17
C GLY A 96 8.68 4.62 6.28
N GLU A 97 9.02 5.45 5.30
CA GLU A 97 10.11 5.15 4.35
C GLU A 97 11.48 5.25 5.00
N VAL A 98 11.73 6.37 5.68
CA VAL A 98 13.04 6.64 6.28
C VAL A 98 13.37 5.70 7.43
N THR A 99 12.37 5.16 8.13
CA THR A 99 12.56 4.16 9.18
C THR A 99 12.62 2.72 8.65
N ALA A 100 12.11 2.43 7.46
CA ALA A 100 12.18 1.10 6.86
C ALA A 100 13.57 0.80 6.28
N THR A 101 14.31 1.83 5.86
CA THR A 101 15.71 1.71 5.43
C THR A 101 16.68 1.82 6.62
N PRO A 102 17.84 1.13 6.60
CA PRO A 102 18.36 0.32 5.50
C PRO A 102 18.08 -1.19 5.64
N TYR A 103 17.33 -1.65 6.64
CA TYR A 103 17.25 -3.09 6.95
C TYR A 103 15.83 -3.68 6.82
N PHE A 104 14.82 -3.01 7.35
CA PHE A 104 13.50 -3.61 7.58
C PHE A 104 12.72 -3.84 6.28
N ILE A 105 12.86 -2.95 5.29
CA ILE A 105 12.21 -3.14 3.99
C ILE A 105 12.77 -4.35 3.23
N TYR A 106 14.07 -4.61 3.34
CA TYR A 106 14.71 -5.77 2.72
C TYR A 106 14.22 -7.07 3.35
N ARG A 107 14.05 -7.11 4.67
CA ARG A 107 13.43 -8.27 5.35
C ARG A 107 12.03 -8.56 4.78
N LEU A 108 11.21 -7.52 4.60
CA LEU A 108 9.85 -7.67 4.10
C LEU A 108 9.85 -8.14 2.65
N ARG A 109 10.72 -7.59 1.79
CA ARG A 109 10.94 -8.07 0.42
C ARG A 109 11.38 -9.54 0.39
N ASP A 110 12.36 -9.91 1.21
CA ASP A 110 12.90 -11.27 1.23
C ASP A 110 11.85 -12.29 1.68
N ALA A 111 10.96 -11.88 2.58
CA ALA A 111 9.84 -12.69 3.00
C ALA A 111 8.79 -12.87 1.88
N MET A 112 8.60 -11.86 1.00
CA MET A 112 7.86 -12.02 -0.25
C MET A 112 8.57 -12.95 -1.25
N LEU A 113 9.90 -12.86 -1.36
CA LEU A 113 10.68 -13.72 -2.25
C LEU A 113 10.66 -15.19 -1.80
N ALA A 114 10.53 -15.46 -0.49
CA ALA A 114 10.39 -16.81 0.04
C ALA A 114 9.03 -17.44 -0.31
N ASP A 115 7.97 -16.64 -0.46
CA ASP A 115 6.62 -17.11 -0.76
C ASP A 115 6.32 -17.21 -2.27
N ARG A 116 5.56 -18.23 -2.68
CA ARG A 116 5.21 -18.41 -4.11
C ARG A 116 4.33 -17.27 -4.63
N THR A 117 3.36 -16.83 -3.84
CA THR A 117 2.46 -15.72 -4.18
C THR A 117 3.20 -14.40 -4.09
N GLY A 118 4.04 -14.20 -3.06
CA GLY A 118 4.91 -13.03 -2.93
C GLY A 118 5.80 -12.81 -4.16
N ARG A 119 6.46 -13.86 -4.70
CA ARG A 119 7.22 -13.77 -5.95
C ARG A 119 6.39 -13.37 -7.17
N ARG A 120 5.12 -13.81 -7.25
CA ARG A 120 4.21 -13.38 -8.32
C ARG A 120 3.90 -11.89 -8.19
N ILE A 121 3.56 -11.44 -6.99
CA ILE A 121 3.27 -10.03 -6.69
C ILE A 121 4.46 -9.13 -7.05
N LEU A 122 5.70 -9.53 -6.72
CA LEU A 122 6.91 -8.75 -7.03
C LEU A 122 7.19 -8.65 -8.54
N ARG A 123 6.79 -9.67 -9.30
CA ARG A 123 6.89 -9.70 -10.77
C ARG A 123 5.81 -8.83 -11.42
N ASP A 124 4.56 -9.07 -11.05
CA ASP A 124 3.38 -8.51 -11.71
C ASP A 124 3.16 -7.04 -11.33
N ARG A 125 3.67 -6.65 -10.15
CA ARG A 125 3.60 -5.31 -9.57
C ARG A 125 2.22 -4.63 -9.58
N PRO A 126 1.12 -5.33 -9.22
CA PRO A 126 -0.21 -4.73 -9.24
C PRO A 126 -0.34 -3.58 -8.23
N ARG A 127 -1.14 -2.58 -8.59
CA ARG A 127 -1.47 -1.40 -7.77
C ARG A 127 -2.89 -1.50 -7.23
N MET A 128 -3.13 -0.98 -6.03
CA MET A 128 -4.43 -0.99 -5.36
C MET A 128 -5.04 0.41 -5.26
N THR A 129 -5.58 0.86 -6.38
CA THR A 129 -6.19 2.18 -6.56
C THR A 129 -7.62 2.02 -7.07
N SER A 130 -8.42 3.08 -7.07
CA SER A 130 -9.78 3.05 -7.66
C SER A 130 -9.76 2.77 -9.17
N SER A 131 -8.64 3.04 -9.85
CA SER A 131 -8.47 2.71 -11.26
C SER A 131 -8.29 1.21 -11.52
N SER A 132 -7.73 0.46 -10.55
CA SER A 132 -7.61 -1.01 -10.65
C SER A 132 -8.75 -1.75 -9.97
N LEU A 133 -9.38 -1.15 -8.96
CA LEU A 133 -10.51 -1.70 -8.22
C LEU A 133 -11.83 -1.08 -8.68
N ASN A 134 -12.68 -1.86 -9.36
CA ASN A 134 -14.04 -1.42 -9.68
C ASN A 134 -14.91 -1.43 -8.42
N LEU A 135 -14.94 -0.33 -7.67
CA LEU A 135 -15.65 -0.22 -6.39
C LEU A 135 -17.15 -0.50 -6.50
N ASP A 136 -17.80 -0.10 -7.60
CA ASP A 136 -19.23 -0.34 -7.80
C ASP A 136 -19.53 -1.82 -8.00
N ARG A 137 -18.67 -2.54 -8.73
CA ARG A 137 -18.74 -4.01 -8.81
C ARG A 137 -18.55 -4.64 -7.44
N LEU A 138 -17.58 -4.18 -6.65
CA LEU A 138 -17.34 -4.72 -5.30
C LEU A 138 -18.52 -4.48 -4.35
N ARG A 139 -19.22 -3.34 -4.48
CA ARG A 139 -20.49 -3.09 -3.75
C ARG A 139 -21.60 -4.06 -4.16
N ALA A 140 -21.59 -4.52 -5.41
CA ALA A 140 -22.58 -5.48 -5.92
C ALA A 140 -22.26 -6.95 -5.57
N LEU A 141 -21.04 -7.25 -5.09
CA LEU A 141 -20.69 -8.60 -4.68
C LEU A 141 -21.57 -9.12 -3.53
N PRO A 142 -21.74 -10.45 -3.41
CA PRO A 142 -22.46 -11.06 -2.30
C PRO A 142 -21.92 -10.59 -0.94
N PRO A 143 -22.79 -10.48 0.08
CA PRO A 143 -22.35 -10.35 1.46
C PRO A 143 -21.32 -11.42 1.82
N ASN A 144 -20.42 -11.12 2.76
CA ASN A 144 -19.33 -12.01 3.20
C ASN A 144 -18.19 -12.25 2.20
N THR A 145 -18.19 -11.62 1.02
CA THR A 145 -16.99 -11.62 0.16
C THR A 145 -15.97 -10.58 0.64
N VAL A 146 -14.67 -10.84 0.42
CA VAL A 146 -13.59 -9.91 0.79
C VAL A 146 -13.80 -8.52 0.18
N GLY A 147 -14.17 -8.46 -1.09
CA GLY A 147 -14.43 -7.21 -1.81
C GLY A 147 -15.63 -6.45 -1.26
N ARG A 148 -16.71 -7.16 -0.91
CA ARG A 148 -17.88 -6.54 -0.29
C ARG A 148 -17.57 -6.00 1.11
N GLU A 149 -16.82 -6.76 1.91
CA GLU A 149 -16.34 -6.32 3.23
C GLU A 149 -15.42 -5.10 3.13
N TYR A 150 -14.50 -5.10 2.16
CA TYR A 150 -13.60 -3.99 1.91
C TYR A 150 -14.34 -2.69 1.57
N VAL A 151 -15.23 -2.71 0.57
CA VAL A 151 -15.95 -1.47 0.19
C VAL A 151 -16.98 -1.08 1.25
N GLY A 152 -17.60 -2.04 1.92
CA GLY A 152 -18.46 -1.76 3.09
C GLY A 152 -17.71 -1.20 4.29
N TRP A 153 -16.39 -1.40 4.38
CA TRP A 153 -15.52 -0.72 5.34
C TRP A 153 -15.19 0.70 4.86
N LEU A 154 -14.78 0.86 3.59
CA LEU A 154 -14.50 2.18 2.99
C LEU A 154 -15.68 3.14 3.15
N ASP A 155 -16.89 2.69 2.78
CA ASP A 155 -18.11 3.49 2.82
C ASP A 155 -18.47 3.91 4.27
N ARG A 156 -18.13 3.07 5.26
CA ARG A 156 -18.41 3.31 6.68
C ARG A 156 -17.43 4.25 7.35
N GLU A 157 -16.16 4.16 6.95
CA GLU A 157 -15.10 5.02 7.48
C GLU A 157 -14.95 6.32 6.68
N GLY A 158 -15.55 6.40 5.48
CA GLY A 158 -15.54 7.59 4.63
C GLY A 158 -14.19 7.85 3.98
N VAL A 159 -13.48 6.79 3.59
CA VAL A 159 -12.12 6.85 3.02
C VAL A 159 -12.05 6.29 1.61
N SER A 160 -10.97 6.60 0.88
CA SER A 160 -10.73 6.16 -0.50
C SER A 160 -9.36 5.47 -0.64
N PRO A 161 -9.25 4.41 -1.47
CA PRO A 161 -7.97 3.77 -1.77
C PRO A 161 -6.92 4.73 -2.40
N ASP A 162 -7.36 5.81 -3.04
CA ASP A 162 -6.46 6.72 -3.79
C ASP A 162 -5.72 7.73 -2.90
N THR A 163 -5.93 7.66 -1.58
CA THR A 163 -5.32 8.61 -0.63
C THR A 163 -3.87 8.27 -0.26
N ARG A 164 -3.32 7.19 -0.85
CA ARG A 164 -2.00 6.64 -0.49
C ARG A 164 -0.90 7.30 -1.32
N PRO A 165 0.01 8.10 -0.71
CA PRO A 165 1.06 8.77 -1.46
C PRO A 165 2.10 7.79 -1.99
N ASP A 166 2.72 8.16 -3.11
CA ASP A 166 3.83 7.41 -3.70
C ASP A 166 5.06 7.36 -2.77
N VAL A 167 5.90 6.34 -2.96
CA VAL A 167 7.16 6.15 -2.25
C VAL A 167 8.30 6.91 -2.95
N HIS A 168 9.08 7.67 -2.19
CA HIS A 168 10.10 8.57 -2.70
C HIS A 168 11.51 8.32 -2.14
N TYR A 169 11.65 7.90 -0.90
CA TYR A 169 12.90 7.93 -0.11
C TYR A 169 13.55 6.55 0.11
N ILE A 170 13.13 5.54 -0.65
CA ILE A 170 13.71 4.18 -0.63
C ILE A 170 14.57 3.99 -1.88
N ASP A 171 15.85 3.67 -1.68
CA ASP A 171 16.82 3.67 -2.78
C ASP A 171 16.63 2.51 -3.78
N ASP A 172 16.15 1.34 -3.32
CA ASP A 172 15.92 0.16 -4.17
C ASP A 172 14.50 0.14 -4.74
N ALA A 173 14.37 0.00 -6.07
CA ALA A 173 13.09 0.09 -6.77
C ALA A 173 12.12 -1.07 -6.47
N GLU A 174 12.63 -2.26 -6.11
CA GLU A 174 11.78 -3.36 -5.65
C GLU A 174 11.27 -3.12 -4.23
N CYS A 175 12.16 -2.73 -3.31
CA CYS A 175 11.77 -2.33 -1.95
C CYS A 175 10.80 -1.15 -1.93
N ALA A 176 10.97 -0.19 -2.85
CA ALA A 176 10.04 0.92 -3.02
C ALA A 176 8.63 0.43 -3.38
N TYR A 177 8.53 -0.56 -4.28
CA TYR A 177 7.27 -1.21 -4.60
C TYR A 177 6.70 -2.01 -3.41
N VAL A 178 7.54 -2.72 -2.66
CA VAL A 178 7.09 -3.44 -1.44
C VAL A 178 6.46 -2.47 -0.44
N MET A 179 7.10 -1.31 -0.20
CA MET A 179 6.56 -0.27 0.67
C MET A 179 5.26 0.32 0.10
N GLN A 180 5.20 0.56 -1.20
CA GLN A 180 4.00 1.06 -1.86
C GLN A 180 2.84 0.08 -1.70
N ARG A 181 3.05 -1.20 -1.98
CA ARG A 181 2.03 -2.24 -1.81
C ARG A 181 1.56 -2.33 -0.35
N TYR A 182 2.49 -2.30 0.61
CA TYR A 182 2.15 -2.28 2.02
C TYR A 182 1.18 -1.13 2.36
N ARG A 183 1.43 0.09 1.84
CA ARG A 183 0.56 1.26 2.05
C ARG A 183 -0.80 1.08 1.43
N GLU A 184 -0.87 0.62 0.19
CA GLU A 184 -2.13 0.51 -0.54
C GLU A 184 -2.99 -0.65 -0.02
N CYS A 185 -2.36 -1.69 0.53
CA CYS A 185 -3.08 -2.80 1.15
C CYS A 185 -3.51 -2.52 2.61
N HIS A 186 -3.10 -1.39 3.20
CA HIS A 186 -3.38 -1.07 4.60
C HIS A 186 -4.89 -1.08 4.93
N ASP A 187 -5.72 -0.54 4.03
CA ASP A 187 -7.17 -0.51 4.19
C ASP A 187 -7.79 -1.91 4.12
N PHE A 188 -7.17 -2.84 3.39
CA PHE A 188 -7.59 -4.25 3.43
C PHE A 188 -7.31 -4.88 4.80
N TYR A 189 -6.26 -4.48 5.50
CA TYR A 189 -5.98 -4.98 6.85
C TYR A 189 -7.04 -4.48 7.85
N HIS A 190 -7.46 -3.23 7.72
CA HIS A 190 -8.59 -2.72 8.47
C HIS A 190 -9.88 -3.49 8.17
N ALA A 191 -10.23 -3.69 6.89
CA ALA A 191 -11.43 -4.42 6.50
C ALA A 191 -11.40 -5.89 6.98
N LEU A 192 -10.24 -6.55 6.86
CA LEU A 192 -10.05 -7.93 7.30
C LEU A 192 -10.26 -8.07 8.81
N THR A 193 -9.74 -7.13 9.59
CA THR A 193 -9.81 -7.15 11.06
C THR A 193 -11.07 -6.51 11.61
N GLY A 194 -11.75 -5.64 10.86
CA GLY A 194 -12.89 -4.84 11.32
C GLY A 194 -12.50 -3.64 12.20
N LEU A 195 -11.22 -3.29 12.28
CA LEU A 195 -10.77 -2.15 13.08
C LEU A 195 -11.12 -0.82 12.39
N PRO A 196 -11.71 0.16 13.09
CA PRO A 196 -12.05 1.48 12.54
C PRO A 196 -10.82 2.40 12.45
N ILE A 197 -10.93 3.52 11.72
CA ILE A 197 -9.87 4.53 11.58
C ILE A 197 -9.80 5.53 12.75
N VAL A 198 -10.53 5.29 13.84
CA VAL A 198 -10.37 6.10 15.05
C VAL A 198 -9.00 5.81 15.67
N ARG A 199 -8.41 6.79 16.37
CA ARG A 199 -7.05 6.66 16.96
C ARG A 199 -6.78 5.33 17.68
N GLU A 200 -7.72 4.86 18.50
CA GLU A 200 -7.59 3.56 19.21
C GLU A 200 -7.52 2.37 18.24
N GLY A 201 -8.29 2.39 17.15
CA GLY A 201 -8.30 1.35 16.11
C GLY A 201 -7.04 1.38 15.25
N GLU A 202 -6.57 2.57 14.88
CA GLU A 202 -5.28 2.77 14.20
C GLU A 202 -4.12 2.20 15.02
N ILE A 203 -4.04 2.54 16.31
CA ILE A 203 -2.98 2.04 17.20
C ILE A 203 -3.05 0.51 17.32
N ALA A 204 -4.26 -0.07 17.43
CA ALA A 204 -4.46 -1.51 17.48
C ALA A 204 -4.01 -2.20 16.18
N LEU A 205 -4.35 -1.64 15.02
CA LEU A 205 -3.93 -2.20 13.74
C LEU A 205 -2.42 -2.09 13.56
N LYS A 206 -1.81 -0.95 13.93
CA LYS A 206 -0.36 -0.76 13.84
C LYS A 206 0.41 -1.74 14.73
N ALA A 207 -0.12 -2.11 15.89
CA ALA A 207 0.46 -3.17 16.72
C ALA A 207 0.42 -4.53 16.02
N PHE A 208 -0.68 -4.85 15.30
CA PHE A 208 -0.80 -6.06 14.50
C PHE A 208 0.17 -6.05 13.31
N GLU A 209 0.22 -4.93 12.58
CA GLU A 209 1.13 -4.74 11.45
C GLU A 209 2.59 -4.85 11.89
N PHE A 210 2.96 -4.32 13.05
CA PHE A 210 4.30 -4.47 13.59
C PHE A 210 4.63 -5.93 13.87
N ALA A 211 3.75 -6.65 14.55
CA ALA A 211 3.94 -8.06 14.84
C ALA A 211 4.03 -8.94 13.58
N ASN A 212 3.36 -8.56 12.48
CA ASN A 212 3.36 -9.32 11.23
C ASN A 212 4.49 -8.92 10.25
N THR A 213 4.81 -7.63 10.15
CA THR A 213 5.71 -7.09 9.11
C THR A 213 7.08 -6.67 9.65
N LEU A 214 7.16 -6.32 10.93
CA LEU A 214 8.32 -5.73 11.61
C LEU A 214 8.75 -4.36 11.07
N LEU A 215 7.89 -3.64 10.34
CA LEU A 215 8.18 -2.29 9.90
C LEU A 215 8.27 -1.33 11.11
N PRO A 216 9.39 -0.62 11.35
CA PRO A 216 9.59 0.14 12.59
C PRO A 216 8.55 1.24 12.82
N MET A 217 8.11 1.93 11.77
CA MET A 217 7.07 2.96 11.88
C MET A 217 5.81 2.43 12.53
N THR A 218 5.40 1.20 12.21
CA THR A 218 4.19 0.61 12.80
C THR A 218 4.33 0.41 14.31
N GLY A 219 5.47 -0.10 14.78
CA GLY A 219 5.77 -0.20 16.21
C GLY A 219 5.86 1.16 16.89
N LEU A 220 6.59 2.11 16.30
CA LEU A 220 6.74 3.47 16.83
C LEU A 220 5.41 4.22 16.90
N SER A 221 4.51 4.02 15.93
CA SER A 221 3.18 4.65 15.93
C SER A 221 2.30 4.18 17.10
N THR A 222 2.57 3.02 17.69
CA THR A 222 1.83 2.58 18.89
C THR A 222 2.10 3.47 20.10
N LEU A 223 3.19 4.25 20.12
CA LEU A 223 3.48 5.24 21.16
C LEU A 223 2.42 6.35 21.22
N SER A 224 1.65 6.54 20.15
CA SER A 224 0.49 7.44 20.15
C SER A 224 -0.59 7.03 21.17
N ILE A 225 -0.52 5.82 21.76
CA ILE A 225 -1.35 5.40 22.90
C ILE A 225 -1.21 6.34 24.10
N LEU A 226 -0.09 7.03 24.25
CA LEU A 226 0.10 8.00 25.33
C LEU A 226 -0.86 9.20 25.20
N THR A 227 -1.35 9.48 23.99
CA THR A 227 -2.20 10.63 23.67
C THR A 227 -3.71 10.35 23.75
N VAL A 228 -4.12 9.08 23.91
CA VAL A 228 -5.55 8.70 23.94
C VAL A 228 -6.13 8.68 25.36
N LYS A 229 -7.45 8.61 25.49
CA LYS A 229 -8.14 8.69 26.81
C LYS A 229 -7.80 7.48 27.67
N ARG A 230 -7.78 7.64 29.00
CA ARG A 230 -7.45 6.56 29.95
C ARG A 230 -8.22 5.25 29.68
N ARG A 231 -9.53 5.34 29.44
CA ARG A 231 -10.36 4.16 29.11
C ARG A 231 -9.98 3.48 27.79
N GLU A 232 -9.60 4.25 26.78
CA GLU A 232 -9.11 3.71 25.50
C GLU A 232 -7.77 3.00 25.70
N ARG A 233 -6.89 3.54 26.54
CA ARG A 233 -5.62 2.88 26.93
C ARG A 233 -5.85 1.58 27.69
N GLU A 234 -6.74 1.58 28.68
CA GLU A 234 -7.10 0.39 29.46
C GLU A 234 -7.61 -0.73 28.53
N ARG A 235 -8.52 -0.43 27.60
CA ARG A 235 -8.99 -1.41 26.61
C ARG A 235 -7.90 -1.86 25.64
N PHE A 236 -7.04 -0.95 25.20
CA PHE A 236 -5.92 -1.30 24.33
C PHE A 236 -5.04 -2.36 25.00
N PHE A 237 -4.56 -2.12 26.22
CA PHE A 237 -3.70 -3.08 26.92
C PHE A 237 -4.43 -4.37 27.33
N ALA A 238 -5.71 -4.29 27.70
CA ALA A 238 -6.47 -5.47 28.14
C ALA A 238 -6.97 -6.34 26.98
N THR A 239 -7.19 -5.79 25.78
CA THR A 239 -7.88 -6.48 24.69
C THR A 239 -7.10 -6.41 23.38
N TYR A 240 -6.84 -5.21 22.88
CA TYR A 240 -6.33 -5.05 21.51
C TYR A 240 -4.85 -5.37 21.35
N LEU A 241 -4.00 -5.03 22.31
CA LEU A 241 -2.57 -5.35 22.25
C LEU A 241 -2.32 -6.86 22.35
N PRO A 242 -2.90 -7.61 23.31
CA PRO A 242 -2.79 -9.07 23.33
C PRO A 242 -3.33 -9.72 22.05
N TRP A 243 -4.47 -9.23 21.53
CA TRP A 243 -5.02 -9.69 20.26
C TRP A 243 -4.05 -9.43 19.09
N ALA A 244 -3.51 -8.22 18.99
CA ALA A 244 -2.65 -7.78 17.91
C ALA A 244 -1.35 -8.58 17.87
N LEU A 245 -0.71 -8.79 19.03
CA LEU A 245 0.50 -9.60 19.14
C LEU A 245 0.22 -11.06 18.79
N ARG A 246 -0.86 -11.65 19.35
CA ARG A 246 -1.22 -13.05 19.09
C ARG A 246 -1.50 -13.28 17.60
N ASN A 247 -2.28 -12.41 16.98
CA ASN A 247 -2.66 -12.55 15.58
C ASN A 247 -1.49 -12.22 14.66
N GLY A 248 -0.80 -11.10 14.87
CA GLY A 248 0.30 -10.68 14.00
C GLY A 248 1.44 -11.70 13.94
N LEU A 249 1.79 -12.31 15.08
CA LEU A 249 2.85 -13.33 15.16
C LEU A 249 2.43 -14.71 14.62
N ARG A 250 1.13 -15.05 14.68
CA ARG A 250 0.62 -16.36 14.20
C ARG A 250 0.15 -16.33 12.75
N ALA A 251 -0.22 -15.16 12.26
CA ALA A 251 -0.76 -14.99 10.95
C ALA A 251 0.29 -15.28 9.87
N LYS A 252 -0.17 -15.73 8.70
CA LYS A 252 0.66 -15.65 7.50
C LYS A 252 1.01 -14.17 7.25
N GLU A 253 2.14 -13.91 6.60
CA GLU A 253 2.50 -12.53 6.27
C GLU A 253 1.48 -11.93 5.29
N VAL A 254 0.77 -10.89 5.73
CA VAL A 254 -0.35 -10.32 4.96
C VAL A 254 0.10 -9.61 3.69
N ILE A 255 1.39 -9.26 3.59
CA ILE A 255 1.99 -8.68 2.39
C ILE A 255 1.98 -9.66 1.19
N ASN A 256 1.93 -10.96 1.47
CA ASN A 256 1.89 -12.03 0.46
C ASN A 256 0.48 -12.36 -0.02
N VAL A 257 -0.54 -11.65 0.48
CA VAL A 257 -1.90 -11.81 -0.03
C VAL A 257 -2.02 -11.11 -1.38
N TYR A 258 -2.37 -11.89 -2.41
CA TYR A 258 -2.72 -11.36 -3.73
C TYR A 258 -4.19 -10.91 -3.71
N TRP A 259 -4.45 -9.83 -2.99
CA TRP A 259 -5.77 -9.27 -2.71
C TRP A 259 -6.67 -9.15 -3.95
N GLU A 260 -6.11 -8.78 -5.09
CA GLU A 260 -6.77 -8.63 -6.38
C GLU A 260 -7.49 -9.94 -6.82
N GLU A 261 -6.90 -11.10 -6.47
CA GLU A 261 -7.45 -12.43 -6.75
C GLU A 261 -8.38 -12.95 -5.64
N GLN A 262 -8.39 -12.29 -4.46
CA GLN A 262 -9.18 -12.73 -3.30
C GLN A 262 -10.52 -12.01 -3.16
N LEU A 263 -10.80 -10.98 -3.97
CA LEU A 263 -11.96 -10.09 -3.79
C LEU A 263 -13.31 -10.80 -3.78
N GLU A 264 -13.48 -11.88 -4.54
CA GLU A 264 -14.74 -12.63 -4.60
C GLU A 264 -14.82 -13.80 -3.61
N ARG A 265 -13.71 -14.09 -2.92
CA ARG A 265 -13.65 -15.18 -1.96
C ARG A 265 -14.41 -14.82 -0.69
N ASP A 266 -14.93 -15.85 -0.01
CA ASP A 266 -15.45 -15.71 1.34
C ASP A 266 -14.36 -15.17 2.30
N VAL A 267 -14.73 -14.13 3.05
CA VAL A 267 -13.81 -13.41 3.94
C VAL A 267 -13.41 -14.24 5.16
N ASP A 268 -14.29 -15.12 5.64
CA ASP A 268 -14.02 -15.95 6.82
C ASP A 268 -13.10 -17.11 6.45
N ASP A 269 -13.23 -17.65 5.24
CA ASP A 269 -12.25 -18.61 4.69
C ASP A 269 -10.86 -17.97 4.56
N LEU A 270 -10.78 -16.73 4.08
CA LEU A 270 -9.50 -16.01 3.99
C LEU A 270 -8.92 -15.76 5.38
N ARG A 271 -9.73 -15.31 6.35
CA ARG A 271 -9.31 -15.12 7.75
C ARG A 271 -8.78 -16.41 8.36
N ALA A 272 -9.49 -17.53 8.17
CA ALA A 272 -9.08 -18.84 8.64
C ALA A 272 -7.74 -19.28 8.03
N GLU A 273 -7.58 -19.10 6.71
CA GLU A 273 -6.33 -19.43 6.02
C GLU A 273 -5.15 -18.59 6.53
N LEU A 274 -5.38 -17.29 6.72
CA LEU A 274 -4.37 -16.37 7.23
C LEU A 274 -4.14 -16.51 8.73
N ARG A 275 -4.96 -17.29 9.45
CA ARG A 275 -4.96 -17.44 10.91
C ARG A 275 -5.19 -16.12 11.64
N ILE A 276 -6.12 -15.32 11.12
CA ILE A 276 -6.50 -14.01 11.67
C ILE A 276 -7.91 -14.11 12.24
N GLU A 277 -8.02 -13.89 13.54
CA GLU A 277 -9.28 -13.75 14.26
C GLU A 277 -9.64 -12.26 14.35
N ARG A 278 -10.93 -11.93 14.28
CA ARG A 278 -11.37 -10.55 14.50
C ARG A 278 -11.28 -10.19 16.00
N PRO A 279 -10.80 -8.98 16.35
CA PRO A 279 -10.94 -8.46 17.69
C PRO A 279 -12.41 -8.13 17.98
N PRO A 280 -12.78 -7.94 19.26
CA PRO A 280 -14.07 -7.38 19.62
C PRO A 280 -14.34 -6.03 18.90
N ASP A 281 -15.55 -5.83 18.39
CA ASP A 281 -15.91 -4.61 17.67
C ASP A 281 -15.88 -3.39 18.61
N MET A 282 -14.99 -2.46 18.31
CA MET A 282 -14.77 -1.26 19.10
C MET A 282 -15.97 -0.31 19.12
N ARG A 283 -16.73 -0.22 18.02
CA ARG A 283 -17.93 0.60 17.94
C ARG A 283 -19.03 0.00 18.80
N ASP A 284 -19.17 -1.32 18.85
CA ASP A 284 -20.15 -1.99 19.70
C ASP A 284 -19.82 -1.89 21.18
N ILE A 285 -18.55 -2.03 21.56
CA ILE A 285 -18.09 -1.76 22.93
C ILE A 285 -18.43 -0.31 23.32
N ARG A 286 -18.08 0.67 22.47
CA ARG A 286 -18.38 2.09 22.72
C ARG A 286 -19.88 2.38 22.81
N LYS A 287 -20.73 1.69 22.03
CA LYS A 287 -22.20 1.81 22.12
C LYS A 287 -22.69 1.26 23.46
N LYS A 288 -22.19 0.10 23.89
CA LYS A 288 -22.54 -0.55 25.16
C LYS A 288 -22.17 0.35 26.35
N GLU A 289 -20.94 0.86 26.39
CA GLU A 289 -20.47 1.79 27.44
C GLU A 289 -21.34 3.06 27.53
N ARG A 290 -21.76 3.63 26.39
CA ARG A 290 -22.66 4.80 26.38
C ARG A 290 -24.04 4.46 26.93
N ARG A 291 -24.59 3.30 26.58
CA ARG A 291 -25.90 2.83 27.08
C ARG A 291 -25.85 2.61 28.60
N GLU A 292 -24.79 2.00 29.11
CA GLU A 292 -24.57 1.79 30.55
C GLU A 292 -24.43 3.12 31.30
N LYS A 293 -23.66 4.07 30.77
CA LYS A 293 -23.54 5.42 31.36
C LYS A 293 -24.90 6.12 31.44
N LYS A 294 -25.70 6.06 30.37
CA LYS A 294 -27.06 6.65 30.35
C LYS A 294 -27.98 5.98 31.38
N ARG A 295 -27.90 4.66 31.53
CA ARG A 295 -28.67 3.92 32.55
C ARG A 295 -28.26 4.34 33.97
N ALA A 296 -26.96 4.43 34.25
CA ALA A 296 -26.45 4.86 35.54
C ALA A 296 -26.87 6.30 35.88
N GLN A 297 -26.86 7.21 34.90
CA GLN A 297 -27.34 8.59 35.08
C GLN A 297 -28.82 8.64 35.45
N LYS A 298 -29.67 7.91 34.72
CA LYS A 298 -31.11 7.83 35.02
C LYS A 298 -31.38 7.26 36.42
N VAL A 299 -30.64 6.22 36.83
CA VAL A 299 -30.77 5.65 38.18
C VAL A 299 -30.34 6.65 39.25
N ALA A 300 -29.28 7.43 39.00
CA ALA A 300 -28.84 8.49 39.91
C ALA A 300 -29.89 9.62 40.01
N GLU A 301 -30.48 10.05 38.89
CA GLU A 301 -31.54 11.06 38.84
C GLU A 301 -32.79 10.64 39.63
N ILE A 302 -33.25 9.39 39.44
CA ILE A 302 -34.39 8.83 40.19
C ILE A 302 -34.09 8.79 41.71
N LYS A 303 -32.85 8.49 42.09
CA LYS A 303 -32.44 8.45 43.50
C LYS A 303 -32.38 9.84 44.13
N THR A 304 -32.05 10.88 43.37
CA THR A 304 -32.06 12.28 43.84
C THR A 304 -33.47 12.87 43.92
N ASP A 305 -34.41 12.44 43.07
CA ASP A 305 -35.80 12.92 43.08
C ASP A 305 -36.71 12.17 44.06
N SER A 306 -36.21 11.13 44.73
CA SER A 306 -36.93 10.46 45.81
C SER A 306 -36.82 11.32 47.08
N PRO A 307 -37.90 11.92 47.61
CA PRO A 307 -37.82 12.75 48.79
C PRO A 307 -37.32 11.91 49.96
N SER A 308 -36.32 12.44 50.66
CA SER A 308 -35.91 11.97 51.98
C SER A 308 -37.14 11.99 52.89
N VAL A 309 -37.80 10.85 53.05
CA VAL A 309 -38.76 10.64 54.13
C VAL A 309 -37.93 10.56 55.42
N ALA A 310 -37.66 11.74 55.99
CA ALA A 310 -37.11 11.86 57.34
C ALA A 310 -38.21 11.43 58.31
N VAL A 311 -37.98 10.29 58.97
CA VAL A 311 -38.73 9.82 60.14
C VAL A 311 -38.04 10.35 61.40
#